data_AF-A0A8S3JZX6-F1
#
_entry.id   AF-A0A8S3JZX6-F1
#
_cell.length_a   1.000
_cell.length_b   1.000
_cell.length_c   1.000
_cell.angle_alpha   90.00
_cell.angle_beta   90.00
_cell.angle_gamma   90.00
#
_symmetry.space_group_name_H-M   'P 1'
#
loop_
_entity.id
_entity.type
_entity.pdbx_description
1 polymer ?
#
loop_
_entity_poly.entity_id
_entity_poly.type
_entity_poly.pdbx_seq_one_letter_code
_entity_poly.pdbx_strand_id
1 'polypeptide(L)'
;FHYCQSLYKHIISLGLSTAYVDNEDLRLACRSTMALALLPEEHVEEAFELLKSDSPEEMSDFFEYFQKQWLKRVPKKYWNVSNLEFRTNNICETWHSKFNNRVEKHHPNVWHLFQCLQRQELSFRQKLGKANSGQQLGSSNRKCTIRTQVDILKERYEQEHIDLI
;
A
#
# COMPACT_ATOMS: atom_id res chain seq x y z
N PHE A 1 2.53 -0.64 -3.12
CA PHE A 1 1.83 -1.59 -4.01
C PHE A 1 2.79 -2.52 -4.73
N HIS A 2 3.55 -2.03 -5.73
CA HIS A 2 4.46 -2.89 -6.51
C HIS A 2 5.58 -3.51 -5.68
N TYR A 3 6.08 -2.81 -4.66
CA TYR A 3 7.02 -3.36 -3.68
C TYR A 3 6.51 -4.67 -3.04
N CYS A 4 5.38 -4.62 -2.32
CA CYS A 4 4.78 -5.80 -1.69
C CYS A 4 4.44 -6.90 -2.72
N GLN A 5 3.96 -6.52 -3.91
CA GLN A 5 3.66 -7.49 -4.97
C GLN A 5 4.91 -8.21 -5.48
N SER A 6 6.03 -7.51 -5.66
CA SER A 6 7.29 -8.11 -6.08
C SER A 6 7.84 -9.06 -5.02
N LEU A 7 7.75 -8.69 -3.73
CA LEU A 7 8.12 -9.58 -2.63
C LEU A 7 7.26 -10.84 -2.63
N TYR A 8 5.94 -10.68 -2.74
CA TYR A 8 5.00 -11.81 -2.79
C TYR A 8 5.25 -12.74 -3.99
N LYS A 9 5.48 -12.18 -5.18
CA LYS A 9 5.84 -12.96 -6.37
C LYS A 9 7.14 -13.74 -6.16
N HIS A 10 8.12 -13.14 -5.46
CA HIS A 10 9.36 -13.83 -5.18
C HIS A 10 9.19 -14.97 -4.17
N ILE A 11 8.41 -14.76 -3.10
CA ILE A 11 8.01 -15.82 -2.15
C ILE A 11 7.39 -16.99 -2.90
N ILE A 12 6.46 -16.73 -3.84
CA ILE A 12 5.87 -17.77 -4.68
C ILE A 12 6.93 -18.49 -5.52
N SER A 13 7.84 -17.74 -6.14
CA SER A 13 8.88 -18.33 -7.01
C SER A 13 9.86 -19.24 -6.27
N LEU A 14 10.04 -19.05 -4.96
CA LEU A 14 10.85 -19.91 -4.10
C LEU A 14 10.11 -21.18 -3.67
N GLY A 15 8.87 -21.40 -4.11
CA GLY A 15 8.07 -22.55 -3.71
C GLY A 15 7.50 -22.46 -2.30
N LEU A 16 7.69 -21.33 -1.61
CA LEU A 16 7.26 -21.11 -0.21
C LEU A 16 5.74 -20.87 -0.08
N SER A 17 4.95 -21.05 -1.14
CA SER A 17 3.51 -20.69 -1.15
C SER A 17 2.69 -21.54 -0.18
N THR A 18 2.98 -22.84 -0.09
CA THR A 18 2.33 -23.77 0.86
C THR A 18 2.81 -23.50 2.29
N ALA A 19 4.12 -23.36 2.48
CA ALA A 19 4.70 -23.02 3.78
C ALA A 19 4.21 -21.66 4.32
N TYR A 20 3.91 -20.68 3.46
CA TYR A 20 3.32 -19.40 3.86
C TYR A 20 1.89 -19.52 4.43
N VAL A 21 1.14 -20.55 4.02
CA VAL A 21 -0.21 -20.81 4.56
C VAL A 21 -0.12 -21.51 5.91
N ASP A 22 0.77 -22.50 6.00
CA ASP A 22 0.83 -23.43 7.13
C ASP A 22 1.78 -22.99 8.26
N ASN A 23 2.80 -22.17 7.95
CA ASN A 23 3.79 -21.68 8.91
C ASN A 23 3.53 -20.20 9.25
N GLU A 24 3.10 -19.97 10.49
CA GLU A 24 2.79 -18.63 10.98
C GLU A 24 4.03 -17.73 11.09
N ASP A 25 5.16 -18.27 11.53
CA ASP A 25 6.42 -17.53 11.68
C ASP A 25 6.94 -17.07 10.32
N LEU A 26 6.88 -17.93 9.30
CA LEU A 26 7.23 -17.57 7.93
C LEU A 26 6.34 -16.46 7.40
N ARG A 27 5.02 -16.59 7.61
CA ARG A 27 4.05 -15.58 7.21
C ARG A 27 4.31 -14.25 7.92
N LEU A 28 4.63 -14.28 9.21
CA LEU A 28 4.98 -13.10 9.98
C LEU A 28 6.27 -12.46 9.44
N ALA A 29 7.31 -13.25 9.15
CA ALA A 29 8.56 -12.77 8.58
C ALA A 29 8.37 -12.08 7.22
N CYS A 30 7.60 -12.70 6.32
CA CYS A 30 7.25 -12.11 5.03
C CYS A 30 6.49 -10.78 5.19
N ARG A 31 5.48 -10.75 6.07
CA ARG A 31 4.68 -9.54 6.32
C ARG A 31 5.51 -8.43 6.97
N SER A 32 6.39 -8.78 7.90
CA SER A 32 7.32 -7.84 8.54
C SER A 32 8.30 -7.26 7.53
N THR A 33 8.80 -8.07 6.60
CA THR A 33 9.64 -7.59 5.49
C THR A 33 8.88 -6.59 4.61
N MET A 34 7.61 -6.87 4.30
CA MET A 34 6.75 -5.92 3.58
C MET A 34 6.46 -4.65 4.40
N ALA A 35 6.46 -4.73 5.72
CA ALA A 35 6.24 -3.59 6.61
C ALA A 35 7.48 -2.69 6.76
N LEU A 36 8.68 -3.14 6.38
CA LEU A 36 9.90 -2.31 6.38
C LEU A 36 9.74 -1.01 5.58
N ALA A 37 8.87 -1.00 4.56
CA ALA A 37 8.55 0.20 3.79
C ALA A 37 7.86 1.30 4.63
N LEU A 38 7.31 0.96 5.80
CA LEU A 38 6.62 1.90 6.69
C LEU A 38 7.55 2.52 7.71
N LEU A 39 8.74 1.96 7.92
CA LEU A 39 9.73 2.47 8.87
C LEU A 39 10.46 3.69 8.31
N PRO A 40 10.88 4.63 9.18
CA PRO A 40 11.84 5.66 8.79
C PRO A 40 13.05 5.02 8.12
N GLU A 41 13.57 5.66 7.05
CA GLU A 41 14.59 5.07 6.19
C GLU A 41 15.86 4.65 6.94
N GLU A 42 16.19 5.39 8.00
CA GLU A 42 17.32 5.17 8.91
C GLU A 42 17.23 3.86 9.70
N HIS A 43 16.02 3.37 10.01
CA HIS A 43 15.82 2.16 10.81
C HIS A 43 15.60 0.91 9.95
N VAL A 44 15.48 1.06 8.63
CA VAL A 44 15.17 -0.05 7.71
C VAL A 44 16.23 -1.15 7.76
N GLU A 45 17.51 -0.79 7.76
CA GLU A 45 18.60 -1.76 7.69
C GLU A 45 18.77 -2.50 9.02
N GLU A 46 18.71 -1.79 10.14
CA GLU A 46 18.74 -2.39 11.49
C GLU A 46 17.56 -3.36 11.69
N ALA A 47 16.34 -2.92 11.38
CA ALA A 47 15.15 -3.76 11.50
C ALA A 47 15.19 -4.98 10.57
N PHE A 48 15.81 -4.85 9.40
CA PHE A 48 15.99 -5.98 8.47
C PHE A 48 16.94 -7.04 9.04
N GLU A 49 18.06 -6.64 9.64
CA GLU A 49 19.01 -7.60 10.23
C GLU A 49 18.41 -8.32 11.45
N LEU A 50 17.67 -7.62 12.31
CA LEU A 50 16.91 -8.24 13.42
C LEU A 50 15.86 -9.23 12.89
N LEU A 51 15.11 -8.83 11.87
CA LEU A 51 14.11 -9.71 11.26
C LEU A 51 14.76 -10.98 10.69
N LYS A 52 15.92 -10.84 10.06
CA LYS A 52 16.67 -11.96 9.49
C LYS A 52 17.21 -12.90 10.57
N SER A 53 17.68 -12.39 11.71
CA SER A 53 18.17 -13.24 12.81
C SER A 53 17.06 -14.04 13.48
N ASP A 54 15.87 -13.47 13.57
CA ASP A 54 14.73 -14.07 14.28
C ASP A 54 13.89 -14.98 13.38
N SER A 55 14.22 -15.06 12.09
CA SER A 55 13.46 -15.82 11.10
C SER A 55 14.07 -17.20 10.81
N PRO A 56 13.26 -18.18 10.39
CA PRO A 56 13.73 -19.52 10.03
C PRO A 56 14.76 -19.51 8.88
N GLU A 57 15.69 -20.47 8.88
CA GLU A 57 16.77 -20.56 7.88
C GLU A 57 16.24 -20.76 6.45
N GLU A 58 15.07 -21.38 6.30
CA GLU A 58 14.40 -21.60 5.01
C GLU A 58 14.04 -20.30 4.29
N MET A 59 14.07 -19.15 4.98
CA MET A 59 13.85 -17.82 4.42
C MET A 59 15.13 -17.14 3.91
N SER A 60 16.30 -17.78 4.04
CA SER A 60 17.60 -17.20 3.67
C SER A 60 17.62 -16.65 2.24
N ASP A 61 17.14 -17.44 1.26
CA ASP A 61 17.11 -17.04 -0.16
C ASP A 61 16.22 -15.79 -0.38
N PHE A 62 15.10 -15.71 0.34
CA PHE A 62 14.20 -14.56 0.29
C PHE A 62 14.86 -13.30 0.85
N PHE A 63 15.56 -13.41 1.98
CA PHE A 63 16.28 -12.29 2.57
C PHE A 63 17.48 -11.86 1.73
N GLU A 64 18.19 -12.81 1.11
CA GLU A 64 19.27 -12.48 0.20
C GLU A 64 18.76 -11.68 -1.01
N TYR A 65 17.63 -12.10 -1.60
CA TYR A 65 16.95 -11.33 -2.63
C TYR A 65 16.57 -9.94 -2.13
N PHE A 66 16.00 -9.83 -0.93
CA PHE A 66 15.60 -8.55 -0.36
C PHE A 66 16.80 -7.59 -0.26
N GLN A 67 17.89 -8.06 0.33
CA GLN A 67 19.10 -7.28 0.53
C GLN A 67 19.71 -6.83 -0.81
N LYS A 68 19.82 -7.75 -1.79
CA LYS A 68 20.39 -7.42 -3.11
C LYS A 68 19.51 -6.45 -3.89
N GLN A 69 18.20 -6.68 -3.93
CA GLN A 69 17.29 -5.93 -4.78
C GLN A 69 16.84 -4.61 -4.13
N TRP A 70 16.38 -4.64 -2.88
CA TRP A 70 15.69 -3.52 -2.24
C TRP A 70 16.59 -2.66 -1.36
N LEU A 71 17.63 -3.24 -0.74
CA LEU A 71 18.59 -2.45 0.04
C LEU A 71 19.74 -1.89 -0.81
N LYS A 72 20.23 -2.65 -1.80
CA LYS A 72 21.40 -2.24 -2.62
C LYS A 72 21.04 -1.63 -3.98
N ARG A 73 20.12 -2.24 -4.73
CA ARG A 73 19.87 -1.86 -6.14
C ARG A 73 18.80 -0.78 -6.31
N VAL A 74 17.67 -0.90 -5.61
CA VAL A 74 16.53 0.02 -5.75
C VAL A 74 16.61 1.11 -4.69
N PRO A 75 16.70 2.41 -5.05
CA PRO A 75 16.70 3.49 -4.07
C PRO A 75 15.46 3.48 -3.17
N LYS A 76 15.67 3.69 -1.86
CA LYS A 76 14.61 3.65 -0.82
C LYS A 76 13.41 4.54 -1.13
N LYS A 77 13.64 5.73 -1.70
CA LYS A 77 12.59 6.68 -2.16
C LYS A 77 11.50 6.09 -3.06
N TYR A 78 11.75 4.96 -3.75
CA TYR A 78 10.77 4.35 -4.66
C TYR A 78 9.85 3.35 -3.97
N TRP A 79 10.19 2.88 -2.77
CA TRP A 79 9.48 1.79 -2.11
C TRP A 79 9.18 2.05 -0.64
N ASN A 80 10.00 2.86 0.03
CA ASN A 80 9.71 3.37 1.36
C ASN A 80 8.63 4.46 1.28
N VAL A 81 7.64 4.36 2.16
CA VAL A 81 6.46 5.23 2.22
C VAL A 81 6.27 5.87 3.60
N SER A 82 7.27 5.78 4.48
CA SER A 82 7.21 6.29 5.87
C SER A 82 6.82 7.78 5.91
N ASN A 83 7.45 8.57 5.05
CA ASN A 83 7.28 10.02 4.92
C ASN A 83 6.13 10.46 4.00
N LEU A 84 5.32 9.53 3.49
CA LEU A 84 4.18 9.89 2.63
C LEU A 84 2.91 10.11 3.45
N GLU A 85 2.22 11.23 3.18
CA GLU A 85 0.90 11.55 3.74
C GLU A 85 -0.12 10.44 3.42
N PHE A 86 -0.11 9.97 2.18
CA PHE A 86 -0.97 8.87 1.72
C PHE A 86 -0.16 7.57 1.54
N ARG A 87 -0.01 6.82 2.63
CA ARG A 87 0.75 5.56 2.68
C ARG A 87 0.13 4.40 1.89
N THR A 88 -1.15 4.49 1.49
CA THR A 88 -1.86 3.43 0.75
C THR A 88 -2.27 3.89 -0.64
N ASN A 89 -2.13 2.99 -1.62
CA ASN A 89 -2.62 3.18 -2.99
C ASN A 89 -4.15 3.00 -3.11
N ASN A 90 -4.87 2.91 -1.99
CA ASN A 90 -6.32 2.67 -1.92
C ASN A 90 -7.12 3.68 -2.76
N ILE A 91 -6.65 4.93 -2.89
CA ILE A 91 -7.29 5.93 -3.75
C ILE A 91 -7.20 5.50 -5.22
N CYS A 92 -6.00 5.14 -5.68
CA CYS A 92 -5.76 4.65 -7.04
C CYS A 92 -6.50 3.34 -7.29
N GLU A 93 -6.48 2.37 -6.37
CA GLU A 93 -7.22 1.11 -6.50
C GLU A 93 -8.73 1.33 -6.55
N THR A 94 -9.26 2.20 -5.70
CA THR A 94 -10.68 2.57 -5.72
C THR A 94 -11.04 3.23 -7.05
N TRP A 95 -10.17 4.07 -7.59
CA TRP A 95 -10.37 4.70 -8.89
C TRP A 95 -10.32 3.67 -10.02
N HIS A 96 -9.29 2.81 -10.07
CA HIS A 96 -9.14 1.75 -11.06
C HIS A 96 -10.33 0.78 -11.05
N SER A 97 -10.77 0.33 -9.87
CA SER A 97 -11.91 -0.55 -9.72
C SER A 97 -13.19 0.10 -10.27
N LYS A 98 -13.48 1.35 -9.88
CA LYS A 98 -14.63 2.09 -10.38
C LYS A 98 -14.56 2.34 -11.89
N PHE A 99 -13.37 2.61 -12.41
CA PHE A 99 -13.16 2.86 -13.83
C PHE A 99 -13.32 1.58 -14.64
N ASN A 100 -12.70 0.47 -14.23
CA ASN A 100 -12.85 -0.83 -14.87
C ASN A 100 -14.32 -1.28 -14.90
N ASN A 101 -15.06 -1.06 -13.81
CA ASN A 101 -16.50 -1.31 -13.76
C ASN A 101 -17.31 -0.41 -14.71
N ARG A 102 -16.80 0.77 -15.11
CA ARG A 102 -17.44 1.65 -16.11
C ARG A 102 -17.05 1.32 -17.54
N VAL A 103 -15.87 0.73 -17.73
CA VAL A 103 -15.39 0.31 -19.05
C VAL A 103 -16.11 -0.97 -19.48
N GLU A 104 -16.43 -1.86 -18.52
CA GLU A 104 -17.21 -3.10 -18.69
C GLU A 104 -16.66 -4.06 -19.77
N LYS A 105 -15.41 -3.86 -20.19
CA LYS A 105 -14.73 -4.63 -21.22
C LYS A 105 -13.29 -4.90 -20.79
N HIS A 106 -12.85 -6.15 -20.98
CA HIS A 106 -11.48 -6.56 -20.69
C HIS A 106 -10.47 -6.03 -21.73
N HIS A 107 -10.90 -5.91 -22.99
CA HIS A 107 -10.10 -5.38 -24.11
C HIS A 107 -10.87 -4.30 -24.88
N PRO A 108 -11.07 -3.11 -24.29
CA PRO A 108 -11.70 -2.01 -24.99
C PRO A 108 -10.79 -1.50 -26.12
N ASN A 109 -11.37 -1.17 -27.27
CA ASN A 109 -10.62 -0.41 -28.27
C ASN A 109 -10.42 1.04 -27.77
N VAL A 110 -9.48 1.75 -28.41
CA VAL A 110 -9.08 3.10 -28.03
C VAL A 110 -10.28 4.08 -28.03
N TRP A 111 -11.19 3.97 -28.99
CA TRP A 111 -12.38 4.82 -29.07
C TRP A 111 -13.35 4.60 -27.91
N HIS A 112 -13.60 3.34 -27.53
CA HIS A 112 -14.43 2.99 -26.36
C HIS A 112 -13.80 3.55 -25.08
N LEU A 113 -12.47 3.42 -24.94
CA LEU A 113 -11.74 3.98 -23.81
C LEU A 113 -11.90 5.51 -23.74
N PHE A 114 -11.74 6.21 -24.85
CA PHE A 114 -11.94 7.67 -24.92
C PHE A 114 -13.35 8.08 -24.49
N GLN A 115 -14.38 7.39 -24.97
CA GLN A 115 -15.76 7.66 -24.58
C GLN A 115 -16.01 7.43 -23.08
N CYS A 116 -15.40 6.39 -22.49
CA CYS A 116 -15.48 6.13 -21.06
C CYS A 116 -14.76 7.23 -20.25
N LEU A 117 -13.60 7.70 -20.70
CA LEU A 117 -12.87 8.79 -20.08
C LEU A 117 -13.65 10.11 -20.12
N GLN A 118 -14.24 10.46 -21.27
CA GLN A 118 -15.08 11.66 -21.40
C GLN A 118 -16.28 11.62 -20.44
N ARG A 119 -16.97 10.47 -20.36
CA ARG A 119 -18.09 10.29 -19.41
C ARG A 119 -17.64 10.42 -17.95
N GLN A 120 -16.45 9.93 -17.63
CA GLN A 120 -15.90 10.05 -16.28
C GLN A 120 -15.57 11.50 -15.92
N GLU A 121 -14.93 12.23 -16.83
CA GLU A 121 -14.60 13.64 -16.69
C GLU A 121 -15.85 14.49 -16.45
N LEU A 122 -16.89 14.29 -17.26
CA LEU A 122 -18.18 14.95 -17.10
C LEU A 122 -18.79 14.67 -15.71
N SER A 123 -18.79 13.40 -15.29
CA SER A 123 -19.31 13.03 -13.96
C SER A 123 -18.51 13.65 -12.81
N PHE A 124 -17.22 13.92 -13.01
CA PHE A 124 -16.36 14.56 -12.03
C PHE A 124 -16.63 16.07 -11.97
N ARG A 125 -16.72 16.75 -13.12
CA ARG A 125 -17.11 18.17 -13.19
C ARG A 125 -18.46 18.44 -12.52
N GLN A 126 -19.45 17.57 -12.76
CA GLN A 126 -20.76 17.70 -12.12
C GLN A 126 -20.67 17.60 -10.60
N LYS A 127 -19.81 16.71 -10.06
CA LYS A 127 -19.59 16.60 -8.62
C LYS A 127 -18.87 17.82 -8.05
N LEU A 128 -17.83 18.31 -8.74
CA LEU A 128 -17.14 19.54 -8.34
C LEU A 128 -18.08 20.74 -8.34
N GLY A 129 -18.91 20.90 -9.37
CA GLY A 129 -19.91 21.96 -9.44
C GLY A 129 -20.86 21.93 -8.24
N LYS A 130 -21.38 20.74 -7.88
CA LYS A 130 -22.23 20.58 -6.69
C LYS A 130 -21.51 20.92 -5.38
N ALA A 131 -20.27 20.46 -5.24
CA ALA A 131 -19.46 20.77 -4.05
C ALA A 131 -19.18 22.27 -3.91
N ASN A 132 -18.81 22.93 -5.00
CA ASN A 132 -18.57 24.38 -5.03
C ASN A 132 -19.84 25.19 -4.73
N SER A 133 -21.01 24.69 -5.11
CA SER A 133 -22.30 25.29 -4.77
C SER A 133 -22.80 24.97 -3.35
N GLY A 134 -21.98 24.33 -2.50
CA GLY A 134 -22.34 23.97 -1.12
C GLY A 134 -23.37 22.86 -1.00
N GLN A 135 -23.76 22.21 -2.10
CA GLN A 135 -24.64 21.03 -2.05
C GLN A 135 -23.85 19.82 -1.53
N GLN A 136 -24.40 19.11 -0.54
CA GLN A 136 -23.80 17.89 -0.03
C GLN A 136 -23.62 16.87 -1.15
N LEU A 137 -22.36 16.53 -1.43
CA LEU A 137 -22.02 15.25 -2.05
C LEU A 137 -22.42 14.18 -1.04
N GLY A 138 -23.20 13.17 -1.47
CA GLY A 138 -23.87 12.19 -0.60
C GLY A 138 -23.04 11.58 0.54
N SER A 139 -23.73 10.99 1.52
CA SER A 139 -23.29 10.79 2.91
C SER A 139 -21.83 10.41 3.13
N SER A 140 -21.26 11.00 4.19
CA SER A 140 -19.88 10.80 4.63
C SER A 140 -19.58 9.31 4.82
N ASN A 141 -18.62 8.82 4.04
CA ASN A 141 -18.19 7.44 4.08
C ASN A 141 -17.40 7.17 5.38
N ARG A 142 -17.66 6.04 6.06
CA ARG A 142 -16.95 5.61 7.29
C ARG A 142 -15.41 5.71 7.21
N LYS A 143 -14.83 5.60 6.01
CA LYS A 143 -13.39 5.73 5.76
C LYS A 143 -12.81 7.14 6.05
N CYS A 144 -13.60 8.20 5.91
CA CYS A 144 -13.17 9.57 6.21
C CYS A 144 -12.91 9.75 7.71
N THR A 145 -13.82 9.25 8.55
CA THR A 145 -13.74 9.31 10.01
C THR A 145 -12.50 8.61 10.56
N ILE A 146 -12.13 7.46 10.00
CA ILE A 146 -10.94 6.70 10.43
C ILE A 146 -9.65 7.47 10.10
N ARG A 147 -9.57 8.15 8.95
CA ARG A 147 -8.39 8.94 8.58
C ARG A 147 -8.18 10.10 9.56
N THR A 148 -9.23 10.86 9.86
CA THR A 148 -9.19 11.94 10.87
C THR A 148 -8.74 11.43 12.24
N GLN A 149 -9.19 10.25 12.67
CA GLN A 149 -8.74 9.65 13.93
C GLN A 149 -7.26 9.25 13.92
N VAL A 150 -6.77 8.67 12.81
CA VAL A 150 -5.35 8.32 12.66
C VAL A 150 -4.47 9.57 12.66
N ASP A 151 -4.91 10.66 12.02
CA ASP A 151 -4.17 11.92 11.99
C ASP A 151 -4.10 12.54 13.39
N ILE A 152 -5.20 12.52 14.16
CA ILE A 152 -5.22 12.92 15.58
C ILE A 152 -4.29 12.06 16.44
N LEU A 153 -4.25 10.74 16.20
CA LEU A 153 -3.38 9.83 16.96
C LEU A 153 -1.89 10.03 16.63
N LYS A 154 -1.56 10.37 15.38
CA LYS A 154 -0.19 10.72 14.99
C LYS A 154 0.27 12.01 15.66
N GLU A 155 -0.57 13.05 15.65
CA GLU A 155 -0.26 14.31 16.35
C GLU A 155 -0.03 14.09 17.85
N ARG A 156 -0.82 13.21 18.49
CA ARG A 156 -0.64 12.85 19.90
C ARG A 156 0.66 12.07 20.17
N TYR A 157 1.06 11.19 19.25
CA TYR A 157 2.33 10.46 19.35
C TYR A 157 3.54 11.39 19.18
N GLU A 158 3.48 12.30 18.20
CA GLU A 158 4.53 13.29 17.95
C GLU A 158 4.67 14.32 19.08
N GLN A 159 3.63 14.50 19.89
CA GLN A 159 3.64 15.36 21.08
C GLN A 159 4.02 14.61 22.38
N GLU A 160 4.51 13.36 22.30
CA GLU A 160 4.92 12.51 23.45
C GLU A 160 3.84 12.30 24.52
N HIS A 161 2.56 12.53 24.19
CA HIS A 161 1.48 12.55 25.17
C HIS A 161 0.71 11.23 25.17
N ILE A 162 1.33 10.13 25.64
CA ILE A 162 0.59 8.88 25.92
C ILE A 162 1.07 8.24 27.24
N ASP A 163 0.22 8.38 28.28
CA ASP A 163 0.08 7.36 29.32
C ASP A 163 -0.67 6.17 28.71
N LEU A 164 -0.02 5.00 28.64
CA LEU A 164 -0.66 3.75 28.20
C LEU A 164 -1.53 3.22 29.35
N ILE A 165 -2.86 3.18 29.13
CA ILE A 165 -3.80 2.36 29.91
C ILE A 165 -3.74 0.93 29.39
#